data_AF-T1WVB8-F1
#
_entry.id   AF-T1WVB8-F1
#
_cell.length_a   1.000
_cell.length_b   1.000
_cell.length_c   1.000
_cell.angle_alpha   90.00
_cell.angle_beta   90.00
_cell.angle_gamma   90.00
#
_symmetry.space_group_name_H-M   'P 1'
#
loop_
_entity.id
_entity.type
_entity.pdbx_description
1 polymer ?
#
loop_
_entity_poly.entity_id
_entity_poly.type
_entity_poly.pdbx_seq_one_letter_code
_entity_poly.pdbx_strand_id
1 'polypeptide(L)'
;GEEGLAKSGQTLLPAPNFANYNGLLFISMDPAAEPLEQFLGDFTFYLDFYTKQSVDGLELHGPQRWRVKANWKIGAENFAGDMYHTPHTHASIVDIGLFREPKAQKRKDGATYWAHRGGGTTYKLPPGDFDERMRYVGYPDEMIARIKDVWTPAQQRVIGEDGFMISAATCFPNLSFVHNWPKVPGSDRVLPFISIRLWQPISENETEVSSWFAVDSAAPEGFKKDSYKAYLMCFGSTGMFDQDDA
;
A
#
# COMPACT_ATOMS: atom_id res chain seq x y z
N GLY A 1 -11.23 -17.20 41.75
CA GLY A 1 -12.05 -18.22 41.10
C GLY A 1 -12.73 -19.00 42.19
N GLU A 2 -13.38 -20.11 41.85
CA GLU A 2 -13.92 -21.02 42.87
C GLU A 2 -12.81 -21.56 43.80
N GLU A 3 -11.54 -21.52 43.35
CA GLU A 3 -10.35 -21.89 44.14
C GLU A 3 -9.59 -20.71 44.80
N GLY A 4 -10.23 -19.54 44.98
CA GLY A 4 -9.62 -18.43 45.77
C GLY A 4 -8.73 -17.44 45.00
N LEU A 5 -8.50 -17.60 43.70
CA LEU A 5 -7.79 -16.59 42.89
C LEU A 5 -8.57 -15.26 42.83
N ALA A 6 -7.98 -14.16 43.31
CA ALA A 6 -8.59 -12.83 43.15
C ALA A 6 -8.66 -12.45 41.66
N LYS A 7 -9.87 -12.39 41.08
CA LYS A 7 -10.06 -12.07 39.65
C LYS A 7 -9.93 -10.57 39.36
N SER A 8 -10.22 -9.72 40.35
CA SER A 8 -10.09 -8.28 40.22
C SER A 8 -8.62 -7.89 40.09
N GLY A 9 -8.26 -7.17 39.03
CA GLY A 9 -6.87 -6.77 38.75
C GLY A 9 -6.00 -7.85 38.09
N GLN A 10 -6.55 -9.03 37.79
CA GLN A 10 -5.86 -10.11 37.06
C GLN A 10 -6.40 -10.21 35.63
N THR A 11 -6.34 -9.11 34.89
CA THR A 11 -6.77 -9.02 33.49
C THR A 11 -5.56 -9.03 32.56
N LEU A 12 -5.78 -9.38 31.29
CA LEU A 12 -4.80 -9.08 30.25
C LEU A 12 -4.53 -7.57 30.26
N LEU A 13 -3.27 -7.20 30.01
CA LEU A 13 -2.91 -5.80 29.86
C LEU A 13 -3.58 -5.25 28.60
N PRO A 14 -4.31 -4.12 28.67
CA PRO A 14 -4.84 -3.47 27.48
C PRO A 14 -3.69 -2.91 26.64
N ALA A 15 -3.95 -2.70 25.35
CA ALA A 15 -3.09 -1.87 24.51
C ALA A 15 -2.98 -0.47 25.16
N PRO A 16 -1.76 0.01 25.51
CA PRO A 16 -1.62 1.26 26.28
C PRO A 16 -2.20 2.48 25.58
N ASN A 17 -2.03 2.57 24.26
CA ASN A 17 -2.65 3.57 23.43
C ASN A 17 -3.05 2.90 22.10
N PHE A 18 -4.32 3.02 21.73
CA PHE A 18 -4.92 2.35 20.59
C PHE A 18 -5.74 3.35 19.79
N ALA A 19 -5.62 3.27 18.47
CA ALA A 19 -6.41 4.08 17.56
C ALA A 19 -6.67 3.34 16.24
N ASN A 20 -7.68 3.80 15.52
CA ASN A 20 -8.06 3.31 14.19
C ASN A 20 -7.98 4.47 13.20
N TYR A 21 -7.44 4.20 12.01
CA TYR A 21 -7.54 5.11 10.87
C TYR A 21 -7.93 4.31 9.61
N ASN A 22 -9.08 4.60 9.02
CA ASN A 22 -9.64 3.89 7.85
C ASN A 22 -9.60 2.36 7.95
N GLY A 23 -9.85 1.80 9.14
CA GLY A 23 -9.81 0.36 9.37
C GLY A 23 -8.44 -0.20 9.73
N LEU A 24 -7.36 0.57 9.57
CA LEU A 24 -6.03 0.20 10.07
C LEU A 24 -5.95 0.43 11.58
N LEU A 25 -5.56 -0.60 12.32
CA LEU A 25 -5.45 -0.57 13.78
C LEU A 25 -4.00 -0.34 14.19
N PHE A 26 -3.76 0.72 14.97
CA PHE A 26 -2.45 1.08 15.49
C PHE A 26 -2.43 0.97 17.01
N ILE A 27 -1.31 0.47 17.53
CA ILE A 27 -1.02 0.37 18.96
C ILE A 27 0.32 1.04 19.23
N SER A 28 0.34 1.94 20.21
CA SER A 28 1.57 2.43 20.82
C SER A 28 1.73 1.82 22.22
N MET A 29 2.95 1.43 22.55
CA MET A 29 3.31 0.98 23.89
C MET A 29 3.50 2.15 24.87
N ASP A 30 3.62 3.37 24.36
CA ASP A 30 3.64 4.59 25.16
C ASP A 30 2.21 5.08 25.40
N PRO A 31 1.68 5.01 26.65
CA PRO A 31 0.34 5.48 26.97
C PRO A 31 0.18 7.00 26.82
N ALA A 32 1.29 7.76 26.82
CA ALA A 32 1.31 9.20 26.65
C ALA A 32 1.54 9.64 25.19
N ALA A 33 1.60 8.69 24.25
CA ALA A 33 1.74 9.00 22.83
C ALA A 33 0.63 9.94 22.34
N GLU A 34 0.98 10.82 21.40
CA GLU A 34 0.04 11.71 20.76
C GLU A 34 -1.09 10.94 20.02
N PRO A 35 -2.27 11.54 19.81
CA PRO A 35 -3.32 10.94 19.01
C PRO A 35 -2.84 10.53 17.61
N LEU A 36 -3.30 9.37 17.11
CA LEU A 36 -2.82 8.80 15.84
C LEU A 36 -2.89 9.78 14.65
N GLU A 37 -3.94 10.58 14.53
CA GLU A 37 -4.06 11.56 13.44
C GLU A 37 -2.99 12.66 13.52
N GLN A 38 -2.58 13.06 14.74
CA GLN A 38 -1.46 14.00 14.94
C GLN A 38 -0.13 13.34 14.60
N PHE A 39 0.05 12.08 15.05
CA PHE A 39 1.22 11.30 14.69
C PHE A 39 1.33 11.08 13.18
N LEU A 40 0.25 10.78 12.47
CA LEU A 40 0.30 10.61 11.01
C LEU A 40 0.50 11.95 10.29
N GLY A 41 -0.07 13.03 10.84
CA GLY A 41 0.01 14.37 10.29
C GLY A 41 -0.43 14.42 8.83
N ASP A 42 0.36 15.12 8.00
CA ASP A 42 0.07 15.29 6.56
C ASP A 42 0.08 13.97 5.78
N PHE A 43 0.62 12.87 6.34
CA PHE A 43 0.58 11.58 5.67
C PHE A 43 -0.84 11.02 5.52
N THR A 44 -1.79 11.46 6.36
CA THR A 44 -3.21 11.09 6.25
C THR A 44 -3.77 11.37 4.85
N PHE A 45 -3.37 12.48 4.23
CA PHE A 45 -3.72 12.83 2.85
C PHE A 45 -3.35 11.73 1.85
N TYR A 46 -2.16 11.15 2.00
CA TYR A 46 -1.61 10.12 1.12
C TYR A 46 -2.11 8.71 1.47
N LEU A 47 -2.31 8.43 2.76
CA LEU A 47 -2.80 7.15 3.26
C LEU A 47 -4.21 6.83 2.74
N ASP A 48 -5.04 7.86 2.55
CA ASP A 48 -6.38 7.74 1.98
C ASP A 48 -6.38 7.16 0.55
N PHE A 49 -5.34 7.39 -0.27
CA PHE A 49 -5.26 6.80 -1.62
C PHE A 49 -5.17 5.27 -1.57
N TYR A 50 -4.63 4.71 -0.49
CA TYR A 50 -4.51 3.26 -0.28
C TYR A 50 -5.69 2.65 0.47
N THR A 51 -6.40 3.45 1.28
CA THR A 51 -7.33 2.93 2.29
C THR A 51 -8.77 3.41 2.16
N LYS A 52 -9.02 4.41 1.31
CA LYS A 52 -10.31 5.11 1.26
C LYS A 52 -10.80 5.26 -0.18
N GLN A 53 -11.15 4.13 -0.80
CA GLN A 53 -11.74 4.11 -2.14
C GLN A 53 -13.27 4.16 -2.12
N SER A 54 -13.88 3.83 -0.98
CA SER A 54 -15.29 4.02 -0.68
C SER A 54 -15.49 4.20 0.82
N VAL A 55 -16.75 4.38 1.25
CA VAL A 55 -17.14 4.44 2.66
C VAL A 55 -17.10 3.08 3.37
N ASP A 56 -17.05 1.98 2.61
CA ASP A 56 -17.10 0.61 3.15
C ASP A 56 -15.71 0.09 3.58
N GLY A 57 -14.66 0.90 3.40
CA GLY A 57 -13.31 0.60 3.83
C GLY A 57 -12.64 -0.53 3.03
N LEU A 58 -11.66 -1.19 3.66
CA LEU A 58 -10.87 -2.24 3.03
C LEU A 58 -11.29 -3.64 3.48
N GLU A 59 -11.28 -4.56 2.51
CA GLU A 59 -11.21 -6.00 2.72
C GLU A 59 -9.75 -6.45 2.53
N LEU A 60 -9.23 -7.27 3.46
CA LEU A 60 -7.85 -7.77 3.42
C LEU A 60 -7.79 -9.28 3.21
N HIS A 61 -6.88 -9.74 2.35
CA HIS A 61 -6.54 -11.15 2.19
C HIS A 61 -5.07 -11.40 2.58
N GLY A 62 -4.83 -12.40 3.42
CA GLY A 62 -3.51 -12.72 3.96
C GLY A 62 -3.47 -12.71 5.50
N PRO A 63 -2.31 -12.44 6.13
CA PRO A 63 -1.03 -12.14 5.49
C PRO A 63 -0.34 -13.39 4.96
N GLN A 64 0.39 -13.23 3.86
CA GLN A 64 1.52 -14.09 3.57
C GLN A 64 2.69 -13.70 4.47
N ARG A 65 3.37 -14.69 5.07
CA ARG A 65 4.47 -14.46 6.02
C ARG A 65 5.70 -15.25 5.63
N TRP A 66 6.84 -14.57 5.56
CA TRP A 66 8.14 -15.20 5.31
C TRP A 66 9.25 -14.39 5.99
N ARG A 67 10.44 -15.00 6.10
CA ARG A 67 11.60 -14.35 6.71
C ARG A 67 12.64 -14.02 5.66
N VAL A 68 13.24 -12.85 5.80
CA VAL A 68 14.34 -12.37 4.97
C VAL A 68 15.55 -12.05 5.85
N LYS A 69 16.75 -12.35 5.36
CA LYS A 69 18.02 -12.08 6.05
C LYS A 69 18.49 -10.65 5.79
N ALA A 70 17.65 -9.69 6.14
CA ALA A 70 17.88 -8.27 5.96
C ALA A 70 17.32 -7.49 7.15
N ASN A 71 17.89 -6.32 7.43
CA ASN A 71 17.33 -5.40 8.41
C ASN A 71 16.02 -4.80 7.88
N TRP A 72 15.01 -4.68 8.74
CA TRP A 72 13.67 -4.17 8.38
C TRP A 72 13.70 -2.79 7.72
N LYS A 73 14.71 -1.97 8.05
CA LYS A 73 14.89 -0.62 7.49
C LYS A 73 15.10 -0.65 5.97
N ILE A 74 15.65 -1.73 5.41
CA ILE A 74 15.91 -1.85 3.97
C ILE A 74 14.59 -1.87 3.21
N GLY A 75 13.64 -2.72 3.60
CA GLY A 75 12.31 -2.75 2.97
C GLY A 75 11.52 -1.45 3.22
N ALA A 76 11.63 -0.89 4.42
CA ALA A 76 10.96 0.36 4.76
C ALA A 76 11.48 1.55 3.90
N GLU A 77 12.79 1.66 3.71
CA GLU A 77 13.42 2.73 2.91
C GLU A 77 13.12 2.57 1.42
N ASN A 78 13.20 1.35 0.89
CA ASN A 78 12.86 1.04 -0.49
C ASN A 78 11.45 1.56 -0.85
N PHE A 79 10.44 1.22 -0.05
CA PHE A 79 9.06 1.65 -0.29
C PHE A 79 8.82 3.14 0.01
N ALA A 80 9.67 3.77 0.82
CA ALA A 80 9.51 5.18 1.17
C ALA A 80 9.93 6.12 0.04
N GLY A 81 10.82 5.71 -0.87
CA GLY A 81 11.34 6.63 -1.88
C GLY A 81 12.20 6.04 -3.00
N ASP A 82 12.53 4.74 -2.99
CA ASP A 82 13.42 4.16 -3.99
C ASP A 82 12.67 3.89 -5.31
N MET A 83 12.67 4.88 -6.19
CA MET A 83 12.21 4.72 -7.58
C MET A 83 13.32 4.26 -8.53
N TYR A 84 14.58 4.20 -8.05
CA TYR A 84 15.76 3.99 -8.88
C TYR A 84 16.06 2.51 -9.13
N HIS A 85 15.74 1.63 -8.17
CA HIS A 85 16.01 0.20 -8.28
C HIS A 85 15.20 -0.47 -9.40
N THR A 86 13.94 -0.07 -9.64
CA THR A 86 13.03 -0.82 -10.52
C THR A 86 13.56 -1.10 -11.93
N PRO A 87 14.14 -0.14 -12.69
CA PRO A 87 14.69 -0.44 -14.01
C PRO A 87 15.93 -1.35 -14.01
N HIS A 88 16.55 -1.59 -12.85
CA HIS A 88 17.74 -2.43 -12.71
C HIS A 88 17.40 -3.78 -12.07
N THR A 89 16.82 -3.77 -10.88
CA THR A 89 16.46 -4.96 -10.09
C THR A 89 15.37 -5.78 -10.78
N HIS A 90 14.33 -5.14 -11.34
CA HIS A 90 13.21 -5.81 -12.01
C HIS A 90 13.34 -5.83 -13.54
N ALA A 91 14.56 -5.81 -14.07
CA ALA A 91 14.79 -5.82 -15.52
C ALA A 91 14.13 -7.02 -16.21
N SER A 92 14.14 -8.19 -15.56
CA SER A 92 13.43 -9.41 -15.99
C SER A 92 11.92 -9.18 -16.17
N ILE A 93 11.29 -8.44 -15.25
CA ILE A 93 9.86 -8.15 -15.25
C ILE A 93 9.49 -7.07 -16.29
N VAL A 94 10.41 -6.13 -16.51
CA VAL A 94 10.30 -5.14 -17.58
C VAL A 94 10.36 -5.83 -18.96
N ASP A 95 11.26 -6.79 -19.13
CA ASP A 95 11.47 -7.52 -20.39
C ASP A 95 10.26 -8.38 -20.80
N ILE A 96 9.55 -8.97 -19.83
CA ILE A 96 8.32 -9.75 -20.10
C ILE A 96 7.08 -8.86 -20.31
N GLY A 97 7.22 -7.53 -20.21
CA GLY A 97 6.15 -6.58 -20.51
C GLY A 97 5.01 -6.55 -19.48
N LEU A 98 5.26 -7.01 -18.25
CA LEU A 98 4.26 -7.00 -17.17
C LEU A 98 3.87 -5.56 -16.79
N PHE A 99 4.81 -4.61 -16.94
CA PHE A 99 4.49 -3.19 -16.89
C PHE A 99 3.95 -2.69 -18.22
N ARG A 100 2.89 -1.88 -18.15
CA ARG A 100 2.40 -1.12 -19.31
C ARG A 100 3.44 -0.14 -19.86
N GLU A 101 4.37 0.31 -19.03
CA GLU A 101 5.42 1.27 -19.38
C GLU A 101 6.82 0.70 -19.13
N PRO A 102 7.40 -0.05 -20.09
CA PRO A 102 8.69 -0.73 -19.93
C PRO A 102 9.91 0.19 -20.03
N LYS A 103 9.74 1.47 -20.38
CA LYS A 103 10.88 2.39 -20.60
C LYS A 103 11.21 3.16 -19.33
N ALA A 104 12.42 2.96 -18.80
CA ALA A 104 12.97 3.66 -17.63
C ALA A 104 12.85 5.19 -17.69
N GLN A 105 12.79 5.78 -18.90
CA GLN A 105 12.65 7.23 -19.09
C GLN A 105 11.34 7.81 -18.54
N LYS A 106 10.20 7.12 -18.64
CA LYS A 106 8.92 7.66 -18.13
C LYS A 106 8.79 7.62 -16.60
N ARG A 107 9.60 6.80 -15.92
CA ARG A 107 9.67 6.80 -14.45
C ARG A 107 10.36 8.05 -13.90
N LYS A 108 11.15 8.75 -14.72
CA LYS A 108 11.78 10.05 -14.35
C LYS A 108 10.77 11.18 -14.19
N ASP A 109 9.57 11.02 -14.74
CA ASP A 109 8.54 12.04 -14.71
C ASP A 109 7.67 11.95 -13.44
N GLY A 110 7.85 10.91 -12.62
CA GLY A 110 7.23 10.78 -11.32
C GLY A 110 7.89 11.69 -10.27
N ALA A 111 7.27 11.78 -9.08
CA ALA A 111 7.76 12.56 -7.95
C ALA A 111 7.89 11.67 -6.70
N THR A 112 8.80 12.08 -5.81
CA THR A 112 8.84 11.62 -4.43
C THR A 112 8.22 12.67 -3.53
N TYR A 113 7.64 12.24 -2.42
CA TYR A 113 7.06 13.13 -1.41
C TYR A 113 7.43 12.67 -0.01
N TRP A 114 7.51 13.64 0.91
CA TRP A 114 7.65 13.41 2.34
C TRP A 114 6.59 14.25 3.05
N ALA A 115 5.74 13.59 3.82
CA ALA A 115 4.62 14.19 4.52
C ALA A 115 4.62 13.68 5.96
N HIS A 116 5.16 14.48 6.88
CA HIS A 116 5.23 14.17 8.30
C HIS A 116 5.81 12.77 8.62
N ARG A 117 5.00 11.76 8.99
CA ARG A 117 5.46 10.39 9.30
C ARG A 117 5.46 9.43 8.12
N GLY A 118 5.32 9.91 6.90
CA GLY A 118 5.48 9.03 5.75
C GLY A 118 6.14 9.69 4.56
N GLY A 119 6.60 8.84 3.66
CA GLY A 119 7.11 9.23 2.36
C GLY A 119 6.72 8.21 1.32
N GLY A 120 6.72 8.65 0.07
CA GLY A 120 6.37 7.76 -1.02
C GLY A 120 6.73 8.31 -2.39
N THR A 121 6.25 7.59 -3.38
CA THR A 121 6.60 7.70 -4.79
C THR A 121 5.33 7.76 -5.63
N THR A 122 5.41 8.39 -6.79
CA THR A 122 4.28 8.50 -7.73
C THR A 122 4.70 8.11 -9.14
N TYR A 123 3.76 7.67 -9.96
CA TYR A 123 3.94 7.62 -11.42
C TYR A 123 3.24 8.78 -12.11
N LYS A 124 3.87 9.30 -13.16
CA LYS A 124 3.21 10.24 -14.07
C LYS A 124 2.27 9.49 -15.01
N LEU A 125 1.01 9.87 -14.99
CA LEU A 125 0.00 9.35 -15.90
C LEU A 125 -0.01 10.13 -17.23
N PRO A 126 -0.48 9.52 -18.33
CA PRO A 126 -0.70 10.23 -19.58
C PRO A 126 -1.64 11.44 -19.42
N PRO A 127 -1.63 12.38 -20.38
CA PRO A 127 -2.64 13.44 -20.44
C PRO A 127 -4.05 12.86 -20.43
N GLY A 128 -4.94 13.51 -19.68
CA GLY A 128 -6.34 13.13 -19.52
C GLY A 128 -6.93 13.77 -18.28
N ASP A 129 -8.25 13.74 -18.16
CA ASP A 129 -8.94 14.14 -16.92
C ASP A 129 -8.84 13.06 -15.83
N PHE A 130 -9.48 13.29 -14.68
CA PHE A 130 -9.50 12.35 -13.58
C PHE A 130 -10.04 10.96 -13.99
N ASP A 131 -11.14 10.91 -14.75
CA ASP A 131 -11.81 9.66 -15.09
C ASP A 131 -11.00 8.87 -16.11
N GLU A 132 -10.48 9.55 -17.14
CA GLU A 132 -9.58 8.95 -18.13
C GLU A 132 -8.33 8.35 -17.47
N ARG A 133 -7.76 9.05 -16.49
CA ARG A 133 -6.59 8.60 -15.74
C ARG A 133 -6.89 7.43 -14.81
N MET A 134 -8.02 7.45 -14.10
CA MET A 134 -8.42 6.32 -13.25
C MET A 134 -8.77 5.08 -14.08
N ARG A 135 -9.42 5.24 -15.25
CA ARG A 135 -9.63 4.15 -16.22
C ARG A 135 -8.32 3.63 -16.79
N TYR A 136 -7.34 4.52 -17.04
CA TYR A 136 -6.02 4.12 -17.51
C TYR A 136 -5.30 3.21 -16.48
N VAL A 137 -5.46 3.49 -15.18
CA VAL A 137 -4.96 2.65 -14.07
C VAL A 137 -5.75 1.34 -13.93
N GLY A 138 -6.96 1.27 -14.48
CA GLY A 138 -7.76 0.06 -14.58
C GLY A 138 -8.92 -0.03 -13.59
N TYR A 139 -9.32 1.09 -12.98
CA TYR A 139 -10.52 1.14 -12.15
C TYR A 139 -11.80 1.18 -13.02
N PRO A 140 -12.85 0.39 -12.68
CA PRO A 140 -14.15 0.46 -13.34
C PRO A 140 -14.92 1.73 -12.94
N ASP A 141 -15.81 2.20 -13.81
CA ASP A 141 -16.55 3.46 -13.63
C ASP A 141 -17.31 3.55 -12.29
N GLU A 142 -17.88 2.44 -11.82
CA GLU A 142 -18.58 2.40 -10.53
C GLU A 142 -17.65 2.64 -9.34
N MET A 143 -16.39 2.19 -9.41
CA MET A 143 -15.39 2.48 -8.38
C MET A 143 -14.92 3.92 -8.50
N ILE A 144 -14.71 4.42 -9.73
CA ILE A 144 -14.31 5.82 -9.96
C ILE A 144 -15.35 6.79 -9.37
N ALA A 145 -16.64 6.50 -9.55
CA ALA A 145 -17.71 7.28 -8.95
C ALA A 145 -17.62 7.31 -7.42
N ARG A 146 -17.48 6.15 -6.76
CA ARG A 146 -17.33 6.07 -5.30
C ARG A 146 -16.07 6.78 -4.79
N ILE A 147 -14.96 6.65 -5.51
CA ILE A 147 -13.70 7.32 -5.17
C ILE A 147 -13.88 8.84 -5.16
N LYS A 148 -14.58 9.41 -6.15
CA LYS A 148 -14.88 10.85 -6.20
C LYS A 148 -15.72 11.33 -5.01
N ASP A 149 -16.59 10.48 -4.48
CA ASP A 149 -17.44 10.84 -3.33
C ASP A 149 -16.64 10.91 -2.02
N VAL A 150 -15.52 10.16 -1.91
CA VAL A 150 -14.74 10.07 -0.66
C VAL A 150 -13.40 10.79 -0.69
N TRP A 151 -12.79 10.98 -1.86
CA TRP A 151 -11.57 11.74 -2.02
C TRP A 151 -11.87 13.23 -2.07
N THR A 152 -11.11 14.00 -1.28
CA THR A 152 -11.19 15.45 -1.25
C THR A 152 -10.88 16.05 -2.63
N PRO A 153 -11.34 17.28 -2.92
CA PRO A 153 -10.97 17.97 -4.16
C PRO A 153 -9.46 18.08 -4.36
N ALA A 154 -8.68 18.20 -3.27
CA ALA A 154 -7.23 18.23 -3.34
C ALA A 154 -6.63 16.88 -3.79
N GLN A 155 -7.11 15.76 -3.26
CA GLN A 155 -6.70 14.41 -3.69
C GLN A 155 -7.08 14.18 -5.16
N GLN A 156 -8.27 14.61 -5.57
CA GLN A 156 -8.71 14.50 -6.97
C GLN A 156 -7.83 15.32 -7.92
N ARG A 157 -7.35 16.51 -7.51
CA ARG A 157 -6.42 17.32 -8.33
C ARG A 157 -5.08 16.64 -8.56
N VAL A 158 -4.55 15.91 -7.57
CA VAL A 158 -3.28 15.17 -7.72
C VAL A 158 -3.35 14.21 -8.91
N ILE A 159 -4.48 13.51 -9.09
CA ILE A 159 -4.68 12.63 -10.24
C ILE A 159 -5.13 13.41 -11.49
N GLY A 160 -6.13 14.28 -11.35
CA GLY A 160 -6.85 14.89 -12.48
C GLY A 160 -6.19 16.11 -13.11
N GLU A 161 -5.50 16.93 -12.32
CA GLU A 161 -4.78 18.11 -12.83
C GLU A 161 -3.28 17.81 -12.92
N ASP A 162 -2.68 17.38 -11.82
CA ASP A 162 -1.24 17.15 -11.75
C ASP A 162 -0.81 15.86 -12.45
N GLY A 163 -1.71 14.88 -12.60
CA GLY A 163 -1.43 13.65 -13.32
C GLY A 163 -0.48 12.69 -12.60
N PHE A 164 -0.41 12.73 -11.27
CA PHE A 164 0.40 11.83 -10.47
C PHE A 164 -0.47 10.75 -9.82
N MET A 165 -0.16 9.48 -10.06
CA MET A 165 -0.77 8.38 -9.32
C MET A 165 0.18 7.91 -8.22
N ILE A 166 -0.36 7.77 -7.01
CA ILE A 166 0.40 7.26 -5.87
C ILE A 166 0.79 5.79 -6.11
N SER A 167 2.06 5.46 -5.88
CA SER A 167 2.65 4.14 -6.15
C SER A 167 3.02 3.43 -4.85
N ALA A 168 4.20 3.70 -4.30
CA ALA A 168 4.66 3.07 -3.06
C ALA A 168 4.87 4.12 -1.98
N ALA A 169 4.64 3.73 -0.73
CA ALA A 169 4.89 4.58 0.42
C ALA A 169 5.27 3.76 1.65
N THR A 170 5.92 4.41 2.61
CA THR A 170 6.10 3.89 3.97
C THR A 170 5.55 4.89 4.97
N CYS A 171 4.66 4.40 5.84
CA CYS A 171 4.33 5.02 7.11
C CYS A 171 5.36 4.56 8.14
N PHE A 172 6.09 5.50 8.71
CA PHE A 172 7.07 5.22 9.75
C PHE A 172 6.40 4.52 10.94
N PRO A 173 7.03 3.51 11.56
CA PRO A 173 8.37 3.02 11.23
C PRO A 173 8.42 2.05 10.04
N ASN A 174 7.53 1.07 9.99
CA ASN A 174 7.76 -0.16 9.22
C ASN A 174 6.51 -0.68 8.49
N LEU A 175 5.53 0.19 8.23
CA LEU A 175 4.31 -0.15 7.50
C LEU A 175 4.39 0.44 6.09
N SER A 176 4.51 -0.40 5.08
CA SER A 176 4.61 0.02 3.68
C SER A 176 3.37 -0.33 2.88
N PHE A 177 3.14 0.43 1.82
CA PHE A 177 2.02 0.30 0.90
C PHE A 177 2.55 0.29 -0.52
N VAL A 178 1.94 -0.51 -1.39
CA VAL A 178 2.16 -0.43 -2.83
C VAL A 178 0.84 -0.50 -3.56
N HIS A 179 0.67 0.41 -4.52
CA HIS A 179 -0.41 0.46 -5.48
C HIS A 179 0.22 0.36 -6.87
N ASN A 180 -0.12 -0.71 -7.60
CA ASN A 180 0.46 -0.98 -8.90
C ASN A 180 -0.58 -1.65 -9.81
N TRP A 181 -0.45 -1.49 -11.13
CA TRP A 181 -1.42 -1.93 -12.12
C TRP A 181 -0.77 -2.69 -13.30
N PRO A 182 -0.36 -3.94 -13.08
CA PRO A 182 0.24 -4.77 -14.11
C PRO A 182 -0.73 -5.04 -15.27
N LYS A 183 -0.16 -5.33 -16.45
CA LYS A 183 -0.90 -5.88 -17.58
C LYS A 183 -1.28 -7.33 -17.31
N VAL A 184 -2.47 -7.72 -17.75
CA VAL A 184 -2.89 -9.11 -17.79
C VAL A 184 -2.15 -9.81 -18.94
N PRO A 185 -1.44 -10.92 -18.72
CA PRO A 185 -0.76 -11.64 -19.79
C PRO A 185 -1.72 -11.98 -20.94
N GLY A 186 -1.32 -11.63 -22.17
CA GLY A 186 -2.14 -11.85 -23.37
C GLY A 186 -3.30 -10.87 -23.57
N SER A 187 -3.35 -9.76 -22.83
CA SER A 187 -4.37 -8.71 -22.97
C SER A 187 -3.78 -7.31 -22.80
N ASP A 188 -4.46 -6.29 -23.36
CA ASP A 188 -4.16 -4.88 -23.10
C ASP A 188 -4.79 -4.37 -21.79
N ARG A 189 -5.57 -5.21 -21.09
CA ARG A 189 -6.18 -4.88 -19.81
C ARG A 189 -5.10 -4.75 -18.72
N VAL A 190 -5.24 -3.73 -17.88
CA VAL A 190 -4.49 -3.59 -16.62
C VAL A 190 -5.42 -3.82 -15.44
N LEU A 191 -4.86 -4.30 -14.34
CA LEU A 191 -5.59 -4.56 -13.10
C LEU A 191 -4.83 -3.96 -11.92
N PRO A 192 -5.33 -2.87 -11.31
CA PRO A 192 -4.70 -2.30 -10.14
C PRO A 192 -4.92 -3.22 -8.94
N PHE A 193 -3.91 -3.31 -8.08
CA PHE A 193 -4.00 -3.90 -6.76
C PHE A 193 -3.31 -3.00 -5.73
N ILE A 194 -3.73 -3.13 -4.48
CA ILE A 194 -3.06 -2.53 -3.33
C ILE A 194 -2.52 -3.65 -2.45
N SER A 195 -1.30 -3.48 -1.94
CA SER A 195 -0.74 -4.34 -0.92
C SER A 195 -0.23 -3.52 0.25
N ILE A 196 -0.47 -4.05 1.45
CA ILE A 196 -0.01 -3.49 2.72
C ILE A 196 1.01 -4.46 3.30
N ARG A 197 2.13 -3.95 3.80
CA ARG A 197 3.27 -4.74 4.26
C ARG A 197 3.78 -4.26 5.59
N LEU A 198 4.01 -5.20 6.49
CA LEU A 198 4.71 -4.94 7.74
C LEU A 198 6.10 -5.59 7.69
N TRP A 199 7.14 -4.77 7.88
CA TRP A 199 8.52 -5.23 8.05
C TRP A 199 8.77 -5.50 9.53
N GLN A 200 8.35 -6.67 10.02
CA GLN A 200 8.42 -7.00 11.45
C GLN A 200 9.87 -7.31 11.83
N PRO A 201 10.52 -6.50 12.68
CA PRO A 201 11.90 -6.76 13.11
C PRO A 201 11.96 -8.04 13.96
N ILE A 202 12.90 -8.93 13.62
CA ILE A 202 13.24 -10.11 14.44
C ILE A 202 14.60 -9.88 15.12
N SER A 203 15.57 -9.39 14.35
CA SER A 203 16.91 -9.01 14.82
C SER A 203 17.48 -7.85 13.99
N GLU A 204 18.74 -7.50 14.21
CA GLU A 204 19.47 -6.55 13.38
C GLU A 204 19.68 -7.03 11.94
N ASN A 205 19.55 -8.32 11.65
CA ASN A 205 19.82 -8.93 10.35
C ASN A 205 18.70 -9.86 9.83
N GLU A 206 17.55 -9.91 10.52
CA GLU A 206 16.40 -10.72 10.13
C GLU A 206 15.09 -9.94 10.31
N THR A 207 14.23 -10.05 9.30
CA THR A 207 12.90 -9.43 9.27
C THR A 207 11.88 -10.47 8.86
N GLU A 208 10.74 -10.52 9.55
CA GLU A 208 9.56 -11.23 9.05
C GLU A 208 8.70 -10.25 8.26
N VAL A 209 8.46 -10.56 6.99
CA VAL A 209 7.58 -9.78 6.14
C VAL A 209 6.17 -10.33 6.29
N SER A 210 5.21 -9.48 6.64
CA SER A 210 3.79 -9.80 6.57
C SER A 210 3.15 -8.98 5.45
N SER A 211 2.66 -9.64 4.40
CA SER A 211 2.09 -8.98 3.21
C SER A 211 0.62 -9.34 3.05
N TRP A 212 -0.23 -8.31 3.02
CA TRP A 212 -1.66 -8.41 2.74
C TRP A 212 -1.96 -7.86 1.35
N PHE A 213 -2.90 -8.50 0.67
CA PHE A 213 -3.65 -7.87 -0.41
C PHE A 213 -4.78 -7.04 0.20
N ALA A 214 -4.98 -5.83 -0.31
CA ALA A 214 -6.06 -4.94 0.10
C ALA A 214 -6.91 -4.55 -1.10
N VAL A 215 -8.22 -4.53 -0.90
CA VAL A 215 -9.20 -4.09 -1.91
C VAL A 215 -10.35 -3.37 -1.24
N ASP A 216 -10.95 -2.39 -1.92
CA ASP A 216 -12.20 -1.77 -1.50
C ASP A 216 -13.28 -2.83 -1.22
N SER A 217 -13.88 -2.79 -0.03
CA SER A 217 -14.94 -3.73 0.36
C SER A 217 -16.13 -3.70 -0.59
N ALA A 218 -16.42 -2.52 -1.15
CA ALA A 218 -17.50 -2.28 -2.12
C ALA A 218 -17.12 -2.65 -3.56
N ALA A 219 -15.88 -3.09 -3.82
CA ALA A 219 -15.46 -3.45 -5.16
C ALA A 219 -16.30 -4.61 -5.73
N PRO A 220 -16.55 -4.65 -7.05
CA PRO A 220 -17.21 -5.79 -7.67
C PRO A 220 -16.43 -7.07 -7.44
N GLU A 221 -17.13 -8.18 -7.16
CA GLU A 221 -16.49 -9.48 -6.90
C GLU A 221 -15.55 -9.94 -8.02
N GLY A 222 -15.90 -9.65 -9.28
CA GLY A 222 -15.02 -9.89 -10.42
C GLY A 222 -13.72 -9.09 -10.35
N PHE A 223 -13.79 -7.82 -9.96
CA PHE A 223 -12.62 -6.96 -9.78
C PHE A 223 -11.76 -7.46 -8.61
N LYS A 224 -12.36 -7.79 -7.46
CA LYS A 224 -11.63 -8.33 -6.28
C LYS A 224 -10.81 -9.56 -6.66
N LYS A 225 -11.43 -10.52 -7.35
CA LYS A 225 -10.77 -11.76 -7.80
C LYS A 225 -9.62 -11.50 -8.78
N ASP A 226 -9.83 -10.61 -9.74
CA ASP A 226 -8.84 -10.30 -10.77
C ASP A 226 -7.68 -9.47 -10.19
N SER A 227 -7.97 -8.50 -9.33
CA SER A 227 -6.99 -7.70 -8.59
C SER A 227 -6.14 -8.56 -7.65
N TYR A 228 -6.75 -9.54 -6.95
CA TYR A 228 -6.01 -10.49 -6.12
C TYR A 228 -5.01 -11.34 -6.92
N LYS A 229 -5.39 -11.78 -8.13
CA LYS A 229 -4.44 -12.48 -9.03
C LYS A 229 -3.31 -11.56 -9.48
N ALA A 230 -3.62 -10.30 -9.79
CA ALA A 230 -2.61 -9.30 -10.15
C ALA A 230 -1.58 -9.10 -9.03
N TYR A 231 -2.06 -9.01 -7.78
CA TYR A 231 -1.21 -9.01 -6.59
C TYR A 231 -0.32 -10.26 -6.55
N LEU A 232 -0.88 -11.47 -6.59
CA LEU A 232 -0.10 -12.71 -6.47
C LEU A 232 0.96 -12.90 -7.56
N MET A 233 0.72 -12.39 -8.78
CA MET A 233 1.70 -12.43 -9.86
C MET A 233 2.89 -11.50 -9.60
N CYS A 234 2.62 -10.33 -9.01
CA CYS A 234 3.66 -9.33 -8.80
C CYS A 234 4.38 -9.51 -7.46
N PHE A 235 3.62 -9.71 -6.39
CA PHE A 235 4.05 -9.52 -5.02
C PHE A 235 3.48 -10.63 -4.12
N GLY A 236 4.05 -10.77 -2.92
CA GLY A 236 3.87 -11.91 -2.03
C GLY A 236 5.06 -12.87 -2.07
N SER A 237 5.00 -13.94 -1.28
CA SER A 237 6.07 -14.94 -1.12
C SER A 237 6.48 -15.66 -2.41
N THR A 238 5.67 -15.57 -3.47
CA THR A 238 5.94 -16.12 -4.80
C THR A 238 5.85 -15.07 -5.91
N GLY A 239 5.70 -13.80 -5.56
CA GLY A 239 5.57 -12.71 -6.53
C GLY A 239 6.90 -12.42 -7.22
N MET A 240 6.85 -12.14 -8.52
CA MET A 240 8.08 -11.93 -9.30
C MET A 240 8.92 -10.76 -8.79
N PHE A 241 8.29 -9.69 -8.29
CA PHE A 241 9.01 -8.52 -7.74
C PHE A 241 9.67 -8.84 -6.40
N ASP A 242 8.91 -9.41 -5.46
CA ASP A 242 9.42 -9.71 -4.13
C ASP A 242 10.56 -10.74 -4.16
N GLN A 243 10.62 -11.61 -5.18
CA GLN A 243 11.75 -12.52 -5.37
C GLN A 243 13.04 -11.80 -5.76
N ASP A 244 12.94 -10.72 -6.54
CA ASP A 244 14.11 -9.92 -6.92
C ASP A 244 14.52 -8.95 -5.78
N ASP A 245 13.57 -8.53 -4.93
CA ASP A 245 13.81 -7.61 -3.80
C ASP A 245 14.33 -8.28 -2.51
N ALA A 246 14.07 -9.58 -2.30
CA ALA A 246 14.29 -10.29 -1.04
C ALA A 246 15.67 -10.98 -0.89
#